data_AF-A0A4Q9HLP5-F1
#
_entry.id   AF-A0A4Q9HLP5-F1
#
_cell.length_a   1.000
_cell.length_b   1.000
_cell.length_c   1.000
_cell.angle_alpha   90.00
_cell.angle_beta   90.00
_cell.angle_gamma   90.00
#
_symmetry.space_group_name_H-M   'P 1'
#
loop_
_entity.id
_entity.type
_entity.pdbx_description
1 polymer ?
#
loop_
_entity_poly.entity_id
_entity_poly.type
_entity_poly.pdbx_seq_one_letter_code
_entity_poly.pdbx_strand_id
1 'polypeptide(L)'
;AEPDAEQDAGSALSAGAARAGALLDRQLTLARTRAHSAALQALGSSRFHAVADSVAVLASEAPLVRPAAELPAAEALPPLAGHAYRRLAEAVGTLPLSRTGHPYHADALAADHRQDTPWHQVRLLLRLSRYAQEVIAPERADARLAEAGRALERHRDAAEAATAAAAAARTPRIAPATAYALGVLHADQRHEVAAARFAFGRVWLPAPAPAPGSGPGHGAG
;
A
#
# COMPACT_ATOMS: atom_id res chain seq x y z
N ALA A 1 -15.72 -37.92 28.13
CA ALA A 1 -16.57 -36.74 28.38
C ALA A 1 -15.87 -35.46 27.88
N GLU A 2 -15.18 -35.51 26.75
CA GLU A 2 -14.46 -34.38 26.15
C GLU A 2 -15.11 -33.69 24.92
N PRO A 3 -16.21 -34.18 24.29
CA PRO A 3 -16.75 -33.50 23.10
C PRO A 3 -17.50 -32.19 23.42
N ASP A 4 -18.10 -32.06 24.61
CA ASP A 4 -18.91 -30.88 24.97
C ASP A 4 -18.02 -29.63 25.21
N ALA A 5 -16.81 -29.82 25.76
CA ALA A 5 -15.89 -28.72 26.04
C ALA A 5 -15.28 -28.09 24.76
N GLU A 6 -15.00 -28.92 23.74
CA GLU A 6 -14.52 -28.43 22.44
C GLU A 6 -15.62 -27.68 21.67
N GLN A 7 -16.86 -28.14 21.77
CA GLN A 7 -18.02 -27.48 21.17
C GLN A 7 -18.30 -26.11 21.83
N ASP A 8 -18.22 -26.03 23.16
CA ASP A 8 -18.37 -24.76 23.89
C ASP A 8 -17.25 -23.75 23.57
N ALA A 9 -16.01 -24.22 23.43
CA ALA A 9 -14.89 -23.39 23.01
C ALA A 9 -15.06 -22.86 21.57
N GLY A 10 -15.49 -23.70 20.64
CA GLY A 10 -15.80 -23.29 19.26
C GLY A 10 -16.93 -22.26 19.18
N SER A 11 -17.99 -22.45 19.98
CA SER A 11 -19.11 -21.50 20.09
C SER A 11 -18.65 -20.14 20.65
N ALA A 12 -17.80 -20.16 21.69
CA ALA A 12 -17.25 -18.95 22.29
C ALA A 12 -16.34 -18.17 21.32
N LEU A 13 -15.55 -18.86 20.49
CA LEU A 13 -14.72 -18.24 19.45
C LEU A 13 -15.57 -17.61 18.34
N SER A 14 -16.60 -18.30 17.88
CA SER A 14 -17.56 -17.76 16.89
C SER A 14 -18.28 -16.52 17.42
N ALA A 15 -18.77 -16.56 18.67
CA ALA A 15 -19.35 -15.41 19.34
C ALA A 15 -18.33 -14.27 19.53
N GLY A 16 -17.06 -14.60 19.78
CA GLY A 16 -15.94 -13.67 19.86
C GLY A 16 -15.71 -12.91 18.56
N ALA A 17 -15.69 -13.63 17.43
CA ALA A 17 -15.55 -13.07 16.09
C ALA A 17 -16.73 -12.18 15.71
N ALA A 18 -17.97 -12.61 15.98
CA ALA A 18 -19.16 -11.79 15.73
C ALA A 18 -19.13 -10.47 16.51
N ARG A 19 -18.74 -10.50 17.79
CA ARG A 19 -18.57 -9.29 18.62
C ARG A 19 -17.42 -8.40 18.14
N ALA A 20 -16.32 -8.99 17.67
CA ALA A 20 -15.20 -8.24 17.09
C ALA A 20 -15.65 -7.49 15.82
N GLY A 21 -16.38 -8.16 14.93
CA GLY A 21 -16.98 -7.57 13.74
C GLY A 21 -17.92 -6.41 14.10
N ALA A 22 -18.85 -6.62 15.02
CA ALA A 22 -19.77 -5.57 15.47
C ALA A 22 -19.07 -4.36 16.11
N LEU A 23 -17.98 -4.61 16.86
CA LEU A 23 -17.16 -3.54 17.44
C LEU A 23 -16.48 -2.70 16.35
N LEU A 24 -15.82 -3.35 15.40
CA LEU A 24 -15.15 -2.68 14.28
C LEU A 24 -16.14 -1.91 13.42
N ASP A 25 -17.26 -2.52 13.05
CA ASP A 25 -18.29 -1.89 12.22
C ASP A 25 -18.81 -0.60 12.87
N ARG A 26 -19.13 -0.66 14.17
CA ARG A 26 -19.53 0.53 14.93
C ARG A 26 -18.44 1.60 14.93
N GLN A 27 -17.19 1.23 15.21
CA GLN A 27 -16.08 2.20 15.28
C GLN A 27 -15.80 2.84 13.92
N LEU A 28 -15.70 2.04 12.86
CA LEU A 28 -15.43 2.50 11.50
C LEU A 28 -16.58 3.33 10.93
N THR A 29 -17.84 2.96 11.22
CA THR A 29 -19.01 3.76 10.84
C THR A 29 -18.99 5.13 11.51
N LEU A 30 -18.68 5.20 12.81
CA LEU A 30 -18.56 6.48 13.51
C LEU A 30 -17.41 7.33 12.96
N ALA A 31 -16.25 6.71 12.70
CA ALA A 31 -15.11 7.38 12.09
C ALA A 31 -15.47 7.94 10.70
N ARG A 32 -16.16 7.15 9.87
CA ARG A 32 -16.63 7.55 8.54
C ARG A 32 -17.59 8.72 8.60
N THR A 33 -18.60 8.69 9.48
CA THR A 33 -19.55 9.79 9.63
C THR A 33 -18.85 11.08 10.06
N ARG A 34 -17.92 11.00 11.03
CA ARG A 34 -17.13 12.16 11.46
C ARG A 34 -16.25 12.70 10.33
N ALA A 35 -15.55 11.82 9.61
CA ALA A 35 -14.72 12.20 8.48
C ALA A 35 -15.55 12.85 7.36
N HIS A 36 -16.76 12.34 7.11
CA HIS A 36 -17.69 12.92 6.13
C HIS A 36 -18.10 14.35 6.50
N SER A 37 -18.55 14.58 7.73
CA SER A 37 -18.90 15.92 8.19
C SER A 37 -17.69 16.87 8.15
N ALA A 38 -16.52 16.40 8.59
CA ALA A 38 -15.28 17.18 8.53
C ALA A 38 -14.88 17.52 7.08
N ALA A 39 -15.04 16.59 6.14
CA ALA A 39 -14.78 16.83 4.73
C ALA A 39 -15.73 17.89 4.15
N LEU A 40 -17.04 17.81 4.44
CA LEU A 40 -18.00 18.83 4.01
C LEU A 40 -17.68 20.22 4.57
N GLN A 41 -17.28 20.29 5.86
CA GLN A 41 -16.83 21.54 6.47
C GLN A 41 -15.56 22.08 5.81
N ALA A 42 -14.59 21.22 5.51
CA ALA A 42 -13.37 21.62 4.82
C ALA A 42 -13.67 22.14 3.40
N LEU A 43 -14.57 21.48 2.66
CA LEU A 43 -14.99 21.89 1.31
C LEU A 43 -15.73 23.23 1.30
N GLY A 44 -16.49 23.55 2.35
CA GLY A 44 -17.14 24.85 2.51
C GLY A 44 -16.25 25.94 3.11
N SER A 45 -14.97 25.66 3.38
CA SER A 45 -14.07 26.61 4.03
C SER A 45 -13.47 27.60 3.04
N SER A 46 -13.19 28.83 3.51
CA SER A 46 -12.45 29.83 2.71
C SER A 46 -11.08 29.33 2.25
N ARG A 47 -10.42 28.48 3.06
CA ARG A 47 -9.14 27.84 2.70
C ARG A 47 -9.30 26.94 1.46
N PHE A 48 -10.37 26.17 1.38
CA PHE A 48 -10.62 25.33 0.21
C PHE A 48 -10.94 26.17 -1.02
N HIS A 49 -11.82 27.18 -0.88
CA HIS A 49 -12.14 28.09 -1.97
C HIS A 49 -10.90 28.82 -2.51
N ALA A 50 -10.01 29.31 -1.64
CA ALA A 50 -8.76 29.94 -2.07
C ALA A 50 -7.86 29.01 -2.90
N VAL A 51 -7.81 27.72 -2.56
CA VAL A 51 -7.08 26.71 -3.36
C VAL A 51 -7.80 26.45 -4.68
N ALA A 52 -9.13 26.31 -4.65
CA ALA A 52 -9.93 26.09 -5.86
C ALA A 52 -9.81 27.24 -6.85
N ASP A 53 -9.84 28.48 -6.37
CA ASP A 53 -9.65 29.69 -7.18
C ASP A 53 -8.23 29.72 -7.79
N SER A 54 -7.20 29.37 -7.01
CA SER A 54 -5.83 29.26 -7.51
C SER A 54 -5.68 28.19 -8.61
N VAL A 55 -6.38 27.06 -8.46
CA VAL A 55 -6.40 25.99 -9.48
C VAL A 55 -7.19 26.42 -10.72
N ALA A 56 -8.27 27.18 -10.57
CA ALA A 56 -9.03 27.72 -11.69
C ALA A 56 -8.18 28.69 -12.53
N VAL A 57 -7.39 29.55 -11.88
CA VAL A 57 -6.39 30.41 -12.56
C VAL A 57 -5.34 29.57 -13.27
N LEU A 58 -4.80 28.53 -12.61
CA LEU A 58 -3.79 27.64 -13.19
C LEU A 58 -4.24 26.95 -14.49
N ALA A 59 -5.55 26.67 -14.63
CA ALA A 59 -6.10 26.05 -15.84
C ALA A 59 -6.03 26.96 -17.08
N SER A 60 -5.95 28.29 -16.88
CA SER A 60 -5.82 29.27 -17.97
C SER A 60 -4.41 29.83 -18.08
N GLU A 61 -3.73 30.04 -16.95
CA GLU A 61 -2.42 30.67 -16.87
C GLU A 61 -1.46 29.84 -16.01
N ALA A 62 -0.59 29.07 -16.65
CA ALA A 62 0.46 28.33 -15.96
C ALA A 62 1.70 29.22 -15.75
N PRO A 63 2.13 29.46 -14.49
CA PRO A 63 3.29 30.31 -14.22
C PRO A 63 4.59 29.54 -14.48
N LEU A 64 4.95 29.38 -15.75
CA LEU A 64 6.20 28.76 -16.17
C LEU A 64 7.37 29.71 -15.90
N VAL A 65 8.42 29.21 -15.27
CA VAL A 65 9.70 29.92 -15.17
C VAL A 65 10.30 30.08 -16.57
N ARG A 66 10.90 31.23 -16.88
CA ARG A 66 11.37 31.57 -18.26
C ARG A 66 12.11 30.44 -18.98
N PRO A 67 13.09 29.73 -18.39
CA PRO A 67 13.80 28.66 -19.11
C PRO A 67 12.89 27.49 -19.50
N ALA A 68 11.82 27.24 -18.74
CA ALA A 68 10.85 26.18 -19.03
C ALA A 68 9.77 26.62 -20.04
N ALA A 69 9.56 27.92 -20.21
CA ALA A 69 8.62 28.47 -21.19
C ALA A 69 9.19 28.50 -22.62
N GLU A 70 10.52 28.42 -22.76
CA GLU A 70 11.22 28.52 -24.05
C GLU A 70 11.43 27.17 -24.74
N LEU A 71 11.29 26.05 -24.01
CA LEU A 71 11.48 24.69 -24.53
C LEU A 71 10.15 24.01 -24.85
N PRO A 72 10.04 23.25 -25.95
CA PRO A 72 8.89 22.39 -26.21
C PRO A 72 8.68 21.38 -25.08
N ALA A 73 7.43 21.15 -24.68
CA ALA A 73 7.10 20.20 -23.62
C ALA A 73 7.62 18.78 -23.90
N ALA A 74 7.63 18.38 -25.18
CA ALA A 74 8.18 17.09 -25.63
C ALA A 74 9.68 16.92 -25.32
N GLU A 75 10.43 18.01 -25.19
CA GLU A 75 11.85 18.01 -24.84
C GLU A 75 12.07 18.26 -23.34
N ALA A 76 11.27 19.14 -22.74
CA ALA A 76 11.44 19.55 -21.34
C ALA A 76 10.96 18.50 -20.31
N LEU A 77 9.89 17.75 -20.61
CA LEU A 77 9.26 16.83 -19.65
C LEU A 77 9.98 15.48 -19.48
N PRO A 78 10.51 14.81 -20.53
CA PRO A 78 11.15 13.50 -20.36
C PRO A 78 12.29 13.46 -19.33
N PRO A 79 13.20 14.44 -19.24
CA PRO A 79 14.22 14.47 -18.20
C PRO A 79 13.65 14.52 -16.77
N LEU A 80 12.54 15.24 -16.57
CA LEU A 80 11.85 15.36 -15.28
C LEU A 80 11.16 14.06 -14.87
N ALA A 81 10.48 13.40 -15.81
CA ALA A 81 9.90 12.07 -15.55
C ALA A 81 11.00 11.03 -15.27
N GLY A 82 12.11 11.09 -16.01
CA GLY A 82 13.28 10.27 -15.73
C GLY A 82 13.85 10.50 -14.33
N HIS A 83 13.86 11.74 -13.83
CA HIS A 83 14.26 12.05 -12.46
C HIS A 83 13.29 11.47 -11.41
N ALA A 84 11.98 11.59 -11.64
CA ALA A 84 10.98 10.97 -10.76
C ALA A 84 11.17 9.44 -10.67
N TYR A 85 11.38 8.79 -11.82
CA TYR A 85 11.65 7.35 -11.88
C TYR A 85 12.97 6.97 -11.18
N ARG A 86 14.05 7.74 -11.35
CA ARG A 86 15.32 7.50 -10.63
C ARG A 86 15.13 7.56 -9.12
N ARG A 87 14.42 8.57 -8.61
CA ARG A 87 14.12 8.68 -7.17
C ARG A 87 13.31 7.48 -6.66
N LEU A 88 12.36 6.99 -7.46
CA LEU A 88 11.64 5.75 -7.17
C LEU A 88 12.60 4.55 -7.10
N ALA A 89 13.43 4.37 -8.13
CA ALA A 89 14.37 3.26 -8.20
C ALA A 89 15.39 3.26 -7.03
N GLU A 90 15.90 4.43 -6.68
CA GLU A 90 16.77 4.63 -5.51
C GLU A 90 16.06 4.24 -4.21
N ALA A 91 14.84 4.74 -3.98
CA ALA A 91 14.06 4.40 -2.79
C ALA A 91 13.75 2.90 -2.72
N VAL A 92 13.41 2.27 -3.85
CA VAL A 92 13.18 0.82 -3.92
C VAL A 92 14.48 0.04 -3.65
N GLY A 93 15.63 0.54 -4.09
CA GLY A 93 16.94 -0.04 -3.80
C GLY A 93 17.29 -0.11 -2.31
N THR A 94 16.64 0.69 -1.47
CA THR A 94 16.80 0.64 0.00
C THR A 94 15.87 -0.37 0.69
N LEU A 95 14.88 -0.91 -0.03
CA LEU A 95 13.92 -1.85 0.54
C LEU A 95 14.55 -3.25 0.71
N PRO A 96 14.18 -4.01 1.75
CA PRO A 96 14.66 -5.37 1.97
C PRO A 96 13.98 -6.39 1.04
N LEU A 97 14.01 -6.17 -0.27
CA LEU A 97 13.31 -7.00 -1.26
C LEU A 97 13.77 -8.46 -1.23
N SER A 98 15.07 -8.73 -0.99
CA SER A 98 15.61 -10.09 -0.89
C SER A 98 15.09 -10.88 0.32
N ARG A 99 14.66 -10.20 1.40
CA ARG A 99 14.07 -10.85 2.58
C ARG A 99 12.60 -11.22 2.40
N THR A 100 11.96 -10.72 1.34
CA THR A 100 10.53 -10.98 1.06
C THR A 100 10.28 -12.33 0.38
N GLY A 101 11.31 -13.13 0.10
CA GLY A 101 11.23 -14.40 -0.63
C GLY A 101 10.37 -15.51 0.00
N HIS A 102 9.91 -15.34 1.24
CA HIS A 102 8.99 -16.27 1.91
C HIS A 102 7.75 -15.54 2.43
N PRO A 103 6.54 -15.85 1.92
CA PRO A 103 5.28 -15.19 2.33
C PRO A 103 4.91 -15.43 3.80
N TYR A 104 5.51 -16.44 4.45
CA TYR A 104 5.25 -16.84 5.84
C TYR A 104 6.50 -16.69 6.73
N HIS A 105 7.13 -15.52 6.71
CA HIS A 105 8.21 -15.25 7.67
C HIS A 105 7.59 -14.97 9.04
N ALA A 106 8.00 -15.70 10.09
CA ALA A 106 7.55 -15.47 11.47
C ALA A 106 7.76 -14.01 11.95
N ASP A 107 8.74 -13.31 11.35
CA ASP A 107 9.02 -11.89 11.55
C ASP A 107 7.84 -10.97 11.18
N ALA A 108 6.89 -11.42 10.35
CA ALA A 108 5.71 -10.63 9.97
C ALA A 108 4.82 -10.29 11.17
N LEU A 109 4.78 -11.16 12.19
CA LEU A 109 4.02 -10.96 13.43
C LEU A 109 4.74 -10.03 14.41
N ALA A 110 6.06 -9.94 14.35
CA ALA A 110 6.88 -9.03 15.16
C ALA A 110 7.24 -7.72 14.44
N ALA A 111 6.84 -7.57 13.16
CA ALA A 111 7.20 -6.43 12.33
C ALA A 111 6.55 -5.14 12.86
N ASP A 112 7.38 -4.29 13.44
CA ASP A 112 7.02 -2.97 13.92
C ASP A 112 6.44 -2.11 12.77
N HIS A 113 5.38 -1.33 13.03
CA HIS A 113 4.78 -0.36 12.08
C HIS A 113 5.82 0.58 11.43
N ARG A 114 6.97 0.82 12.09
CA ARG A 114 8.11 1.57 11.53
C ARG A 114 8.69 0.94 10.27
N GLN A 115 8.55 -0.37 10.09
CA GLN A 115 8.98 -1.07 8.88
C GLN A 115 8.07 -0.77 7.68
N ASP A 116 6.88 -0.20 7.90
CA ASP A 116 5.91 0.11 6.84
C ASP A 116 6.19 1.48 6.19
N THR A 117 6.88 2.39 6.90
CA THR A 117 7.18 3.76 6.42
C THR A 117 7.95 3.80 5.09
N PRO A 118 9.04 3.03 4.88
CA PRO A 118 9.75 3.03 3.59
C PRO A 118 8.87 2.56 2.44
N TRP A 119 7.96 1.61 2.68
CA TRP A 119 7.02 1.11 1.68
C TRP A 119 5.97 2.16 1.31
N HIS A 120 5.47 2.92 2.29
CA HIS A 120 4.58 4.06 2.02
C HIS A 120 5.26 5.16 1.20
N GLN A 121 6.54 5.42 1.46
CA GLN A 121 7.32 6.38 0.67
C GLN A 121 7.50 5.91 -0.79
N VAL A 122 7.82 4.63 -0.99
CA VAL A 122 7.92 4.03 -2.34
C VAL A 122 6.58 4.11 -3.08
N ARG A 123 5.45 3.89 -2.40
CA ARG A 123 4.11 4.04 -2.98
C ARG A 123 3.85 5.46 -3.49
N LEU A 124 4.23 6.48 -2.71
CA LEU A 124 4.13 7.88 -3.13
C LEU A 124 5.00 8.17 -4.37
N LEU A 125 6.27 7.74 -4.35
CA LEU A 125 7.19 7.92 -5.47
C LEU A 125 6.75 7.17 -6.74
N LEU A 126 6.11 6.02 -6.57
CA LEU A 126 5.54 5.26 -7.68
C LEU A 126 4.36 6.01 -8.31
N ARG A 127 3.46 6.56 -7.49
CA ARG A 127 2.36 7.40 -7.98
C ARG A 127 2.88 8.63 -8.73
N LEU A 128 3.91 9.30 -8.20
CA LEU A 128 4.55 10.43 -8.87
C LEU A 128 5.20 10.04 -10.20
N SER A 129 5.90 8.91 -10.25
CA SER A 129 6.50 8.39 -11.49
C SER A 129 5.43 8.07 -12.54
N ARG A 130 4.32 7.47 -12.12
CA ARG A 130 3.18 7.18 -12.99
C ARG A 130 2.53 8.47 -13.52
N TYR A 131 2.25 9.45 -12.67
CA TYR A 131 1.69 10.73 -13.11
C TYR A 131 2.63 11.46 -14.07
N ALA A 132 3.94 11.41 -13.83
CA ALA A 132 4.92 11.99 -14.75
C ALA A 132 4.91 11.32 -16.13
N GLN A 133 4.70 10.00 -16.19
CA GLN A 133 4.52 9.28 -17.46
C GLN A 133 3.19 9.61 -18.15
N GLU A 134 2.08 9.68 -17.39
CA GLU A 134 0.75 10.01 -17.92
C GLU A 134 0.72 11.41 -18.56
N VAL A 135 1.48 12.37 -18.02
CA VAL A 135 1.62 13.72 -18.61
C VAL A 135 2.39 13.71 -19.94
N ILE A 136 3.35 12.80 -20.12
CA ILE A 136 4.20 12.73 -21.33
C ILE A 136 3.55 11.90 -22.43
N ALA A 137 3.01 10.74 -22.08
CA ALA A 137 2.48 9.75 -23.02
C ALA A 137 1.26 9.06 -22.39
N PRO A 138 0.10 9.74 -22.37
CA PRO A 138 -1.12 9.22 -21.72
C PRO A 138 -1.58 7.88 -22.31
N GLU A 139 -1.28 7.62 -23.59
CA GLU A 139 -1.58 6.38 -24.29
C GLU A 139 -0.62 5.22 -23.97
N ARG A 140 0.52 5.49 -23.32
CA ARG A 140 1.58 4.50 -23.02
C ARG A 140 1.67 4.17 -21.53
N ALA A 141 0.53 3.92 -20.88
CA ALA A 141 0.51 3.53 -19.47
C ALA A 141 1.36 2.28 -19.23
N ASP A 142 2.36 2.39 -18.36
CA ASP A 142 3.22 1.26 -17.98
C ASP A 142 2.44 0.26 -17.09
N ALA A 143 2.04 -0.86 -17.69
CA ALA A 143 1.31 -1.92 -17.01
C ALA A 143 2.06 -2.49 -15.79
N ARG A 144 3.40 -2.47 -15.82
CA ARG A 144 4.25 -2.92 -14.72
C ARG A 144 4.17 -1.97 -13.54
N LEU A 145 4.23 -0.66 -13.78
CA LEU A 145 4.05 0.34 -12.72
C LEU A 145 2.63 0.30 -12.16
N ALA A 146 1.62 0.05 -12.99
CA ALA A 146 0.25 -0.11 -12.52
C ALA A 146 0.09 -1.33 -11.59
N GLU A 147 0.67 -2.49 -11.94
CA GLU A 147 0.64 -3.69 -11.09
C GLU A 147 1.44 -3.51 -9.79
N ALA A 148 2.64 -2.92 -9.88
CA ALA A 148 3.43 -2.58 -8.70
C ALA A 148 2.68 -1.61 -7.78
N GLY A 149 1.97 -0.62 -8.35
CA GLY A 149 1.09 0.28 -7.61
C GLY A 149 -0.04 -0.46 -6.88
N ARG A 150 -0.72 -1.40 -7.54
CA ARG A 150 -1.76 -2.22 -6.90
C ARG A 150 -1.23 -3.02 -5.71
N ALA A 151 -0.03 -3.60 -5.83
CA ALA A 151 0.61 -4.31 -4.72
C ALA A 151 0.88 -3.38 -3.52
N LEU A 152 1.34 -2.15 -3.77
CA LEU A 152 1.61 -1.19 -2.70
C LEU A 152 0.33 -0.60 -2.08
N GLU A 153 -0.77 -0.47 -2.82
CA GLU A 153 -2.07 -0.11 -2.24
C GLU A 153 -2.59 -1.24 -1.34
N ARG A 154 -2.52 -2.51 -1.77
CA ARG A 154 -2.84 -3.66 -0.90
C ARG A 154 -2.01 -3.68 0.38
N HIS A 155 -0.70 -3.40 0.29
CA HIS A 155 0.16 -3.24 1.46
C HIS A 155 -0.36 -2.17 2.41
N ARG A 156 -0.70 -0.98 1.90
CA ARG A 156 -1.19 0.15 2.70
C ARG A 156 -2.51 -0.19 3.37
N ASP A 157 -3.46 -0.77 2.64
CA ASP A 157 -4.79 -1.11 3.17
C ASP A 157 -4.69 -2.19 4.26
N ALA A 158 -3.86 -3.23 4.04
CA ALA A 158 -3.61 -4.26 5.05
C ALA A 158 -2.90 -3.70 6.29
N ALA A 159 -1.92 -2.80 6.13
CA ALA A 159 -1.24 -2.15 7.26
C ALA A 159 -2.20 -1.27 8.10
N GLU A 160 -3.10 -0.53 7.43
CA GLU A 160 -4.13 0.26 8.12
C GLU A 160 -5.18 -0.63 8.80
N ALA A 161 -5.61 -1.72 8.17
CA ALA A 161 -6.52 -2.69 8.76
C ALA A 161 -5.90 -3.37 9.99
N ALA A 162 -4.63 -3.78 9.92
CA ALA A 162 -3.89 -4.33 11.06
C ALA A 162 -3.82 -3.33 12.22
N THR A 163 -3.60 -2.05 11.92
CA THR A 163 -3.55 -0.97 12.91
C THR A 163 -4.93 -0.75 13.55
N ALA A 164 -6.01 -0.77 12.76
CA ALA A 164 -7.38 -0.65 13.24
C ALA A 164 -7.76 -1.83 14.15
N ALA A 165 -7.44 -3.07 13.77
CA ALA A 165 -7.67 -4.26 14.58
C ALA A 165 -6.92 -4.19 15.92
N ALA A 166 -5.65 -3.79 15.90
CA ALA A 166 -4.85 -3.61 17.12
C ALA A 166 -5.37 -2.48 18.01
N ALA A 167 -5.87 -1.39 17.42
CA ALA A 167 -6.51 -0.30 18.17
C ALA A 167 -7.82 -0.75 18.81
N ALA A 168 -8.66 -1.48 18.07
CA ALA A 168 -9.90 -2.04 18.59
C ALA A 168 -9.65 -3.02 19.75
N ALA A 169 -8.59 -3.83 19.68
CA ALA A 169 -8.19 -4.76 20.73
C ALA A 169 -7.79 -4.07 22.05
N ARG A 170 -7.41 -2.77 22.00
CA ARG A 170 -7.13 -1.95 23.19
C ARG A 170 -8.39 -1.31 23.80
N THR A 171 -9.59 -1.59 23.26
CA THR A 171 -10.84 -1.06 23.81
C THR A 171 -11.08 -1.63 25.21
N PRO A 172 -11.36 -0.79 26.22
CA PRO A 172 -11.64 -1.28 27.57
C PRO A 172 -12.85 -2.21 27.63
N ARG A 173 -12.80 -3.22 28.51
CA ARG A 173 -13.91 -4.14 28.82
C ARG A 173 -14.43 -4.98 27.65
N ILE A 174 -13.60 -5.28 26.65
CA ILE A 174 -13.93 -6.30 25.65
C ILE A 174 -13.74 -7.71 26.21
N ALA A 175 -14.53 -8.68 25.75
CA ALA A 175 -14.39 -10.07 26.18
C ALA A 175 -13.09 -10.69 25.66
N PRO A 176 -12.45 -11.64 26.38
CA PRO A 176 -11.23 -12.31 25.93
C PRO A 176 -11.35 -12.95 24.54
N ALA A 177 -12.47 -13.61 24.23
CA ALA A 177 -12.71 -14.20 22.91
C ALA A 177 -12.76 -13.15 21.79
N THR A 178 -13.25 -11.94 22.08
CA THR A 178 -13.24 -10.80 21.14
C THR A 178 -11.82 -10.26 20.94
N ALA A 179 -11.05 -10.13 22.01
CA ALA A 179 -9.64 -9.72 21.92
C ALA A 179 -8.80 -10.72 21.11
N TYR A 180 -9.03 -12.02 21.33
CA TYR A 180 -8.41 -13.10 20.55
C TYR A 180 -8.75 -12.99 19.06
N ALA A 181 -10.04 -12.84 18.71
CA ALA A 181 -10.46 -12.68 17.31
C ALA A 181 -9.82 -11.45 16.64
N LEU A 182 -9.70 -10.33 17.35
CA LEU A 182 -9.00 -9.13 16.86
C LEU A 182 -7.50 -9.35 16.70
N GLY A 183 -6.88 -10.17 17.56
CA GLY A 183 -5.49 -10.58 17.44
C GLY A 183 -5.24 -11.46 16.21
N VAL A 184 -6.13 -12.43 15.94
CA VAL A 184 -6.08 -13.25 14.72
C VAL A 184 -6.25 -12.39 13.47
N LEU A 185 -7.22 -11.47 13.46
CA LEU A 185 -7.41 -10.53 12.35
C LEU A 185 -6.18 -9.64 12.15
N HIS A 186 -5.57 -9.12 13.22
CA HIS A 186 -4.34 -8.36 13.13
C HIS A 186 -3.22 -9.17 12.47
N ALA A 187 -3.01 -10.42 12.91
CA ALA A 187 -2.01 -11.32 12.37
C ALA A 187 -2.23 -11.62 10.88
N ASP A 188 -3.47 -11.91 10.48
CA ASP A 188 -3.87 -12.10 9.09
C ASP A 188 -3.51 -10.89 8.22
N GLN A 189 -3.83 -9.68 8.69
CA GLN A 189 -3.49 -8.46 7.96
C GLN A 189 -1.97 -8.20 7.90
N ARG A 190 -1.18 -8.63 8.90
CA ARG A 190 0.29 -8.60 8.80
C ARG A 190 0.85 -9.59 7.77
N HIS A 191 0.20 -10.74 7.60
CA HIS A 191 0.54 -11.66 6.51
C HIS A 191 0.20 -11.06 5.14
N GLU A 192 -0.94 -10.40 4.99
CA GLU A 192 -1.28 -9.67 3.76
C GLU A 192 -0.28 -8.56 3.43
N VAL A 193 0.22 -7.83 4.44
CA VAL A 193 1.33 -6.87 4.28
C VAL A 193 2.57 -7.58 3.71
N ALA A 194 2.97 -8.72 4.25
CA ALA A 194 4.12 -9.48 3.77
C ALA A 194 3.90 -10.02 2.34
N ALA A 195 2.71 -10.54 2.04
CA ALA A 195 2.32 -11.02 0.72
C ALA A 195 2.35 -9.89 -0.33
N ALA A 196 1.87 -8.70 0.03
CA ALA A 196 1.91 -7.53 -0.83
C ALA A 196 3.35 -7.06 -1.13
N ARG A 197 4.26 -7.12 -0.14
CA ARG A 197 5.69 -6.83 -0.32
C ARG A 197 6.35 -7.81 -1.29
N PHE A 198 6.04 -9.10 -1.13
CA PHE A 198 6.51 -10.14 -2.03
C PHE A 198 5.98 -9.96 -3.46
N ALA A 199 4.68 -9.67 -3.60
CA ALA A 199 4.07 -9.39 -4.90
C ALA A 199 4.72 -8.18 -5.59
N PHE A 200 4.97 -7.10 -4.85
CA PHE A 200 5.72 -5.95 -5.36
C PHE A 200 7.13 -6.37 -5.81
N GLY A 201 7.86 -7.12 -4.98
CA GLY A 201 9.21 -7.61 -5.30
C GLY A 201 9.25 -8.43 -6.60
N ARG A 202 8.26 -9.31 -6.82
CA ARG A 202 8.13 -10.10 -8.05
C ARG A 202 7.89 -9.26 -9.30
N VAL A 203 7.15 -8.16 -9.17
CA VAL A 203 6.87 -7.25 -10.30
C VAL A 203 8.07 -6.34 -10.57
N TRP A 204 8.76 -5.90 -9.51
CA TRP A 204 9.84 -4.92 -9.59
C TRP A 204 11.21 -5.51 -9.92
N LEU A 205 11.50 -6.73 -9.49
CA LEU A 205 12.74 -7.41 -9.86
C LEU A 205 12.58 -8.08 -11.23
N PRO A 206 13.62 -8.07 -12.09
CA PRO A 206 13.62 -8.88 -13.31
C PRO A 206 13.38 -10.34 -12.95
N ALA A 207 12.69 -11.08 -13.83
CA ALA A 207 12.68 -12.54 -13.72
C ALA A 207 14.15 -13.02 -13.71
N PRO A 208 14.54 -13.94 -12.81
CA PRO A 208 15.88 -14.49 -12.85
C PRO A 208 16.10 -15.07 -14.25
N ALA A 209 17.18 -14.64 -14.91
CA ALA A 209 17.55 -15.18 -16.21
C ALA A 209 17.61 -16.71 -16.11
N PRO A 210 17.04 -17.47 -17.07
CA PRO A 210 17.21 -18.91 -17.07
C PRO A 210 18.71 -19.21 -17.04
N ALA A 211 19.13 -20.09 -16.13
CA ALA A 211 20.53 -20.50 -16.03
C ALA A 211 21.03 -20.89 -17.43
N PRO A 212 22.21 -20.41 -17.88
CA PRO A 212 22.75 -20.79 -19.17
C PRO A 212 22.83 -22.32 -19.18
N GLY A 213 22.10 -22.91 -20.14
CA GLY A 213 21.84 -24.33 -20.18
C GLY A 213 23.11 -25.16 -20.08
N SER A 214 23.01 -26.26 -19.33
CA SER A 214 23.86 -27.42 -19.51
C SER A 214 23.78 -27.84 -20.98
N GLY A 215 24.71 -27.34 -21.79
CA GLY A 215 24.87 -27.79 -23.16
C GLY A 215 25.14 -29.29 -23.18
N PRO A 216 24.54 -30.07 -24.08
CA PRO A 216 24.87 -31.48 -24.20
C PRO A 216 26.34 -31.58 -24.61
N GLY A 217 27.13 -32.23 -23.77
CA GLY A 217 28.53 -32.52 -24.05
C GLY A 217 28.68 -33.22 -25.39
N HIS A 218 29.58 -32.69 -26.22
CA HIS A 218 30.12 -33.40 -27.36
C HIS A 218 30.77 -34.70 -26.86
N GLY A 219 30.07 -35.82 -27.03
CA GLY A 219 30.68 -37.15 -26.98
C GLY A 219 31.39 -37.39 -28.30
N ALA A 220 32.72 -37.34 -28.27
CA ALA A 220 33.55 -37.91 -29.31
C ALA A 220 33.36 -39.43 -29.35
N GLY A 221 33.12 -39.96 -30.55
CA GLY A 221 33.09 -41.37 -30.90
C GLY A 221 33.29 -41.50 -32.40
#